data_AF-A0AAD5J5E0-F1
#
_entry.id   AF-A0AAD5J5E0-F1
#
_cell.length_a   1.000
_cell.length_b   1.000
_cell.length_c   1.000
_cell.angle_alpha   90.00
_cell.angle_beta   90.00
_cell.angle_gamma   90.00
#
_symmetry.space_group_name_H-M   'P 1'
#
loop_
_entity.id
_entity.type
_entity.pdbx_description
1 polymer ?
#
loop_
_entity_poly.entity_id
_entity_poly.type
_entity_poly.pdbx_seq_one_letter_code
_entity_poly.pdbx_strand_id
1 'polypeptide(L)'
;MTLDISNNELAGNIPTWIDRLSSMMILNLHSNKFHGPLPLKLCRLSSLQILDIAYNNISGSIPKCVHNSNAMIAIQYSVENDIEYGPEFLNNTLDFGDYSVNFVENQQLVIKGRAFEYNRILNLVRTIDLSNNNLSGEIPIEVTSLKALQSLNLSRNLLTGRIPESIGVMRQIESIEFSANKLLGEIPQSISNLTSLSILNLSYNLIGKIPSSTLIQSLNASCFIGNKLCGSPLLENCSVNVSTPNNKNGEGKDGKEHEVDWFYVSMAHGFVVGFWSFIGPLLINGRWSFEDDGARLEAE
;
A
#
# COMPACT_ATOMS: atom_id res chain seq x y z
N MET A 1 -24.44 8.51 -0.09
CA MET A 1 -24.60 7.59 1.04
C MET A 1 -23.23 7.05 1.41
N THR A 2 -22.81 7.36 2.63
CA THR A 2 -21.48 7.07 3.16
C THR A 2 -21.61 6.16 4.37
N LEU A 3 -20.78 5.12 4.44
CA LEU A 3 -20.59 4.31 5.63
C LEU A 3 -19.15 4.47 6.10
N ASP A 4 -18.97 5.21 7.19
CA ASP A 4 -17.68 5.36 7.85
C ASP A 4 -17.75 4.78 9.25
N ILE A 5 -17.01 3.69 9.45
CA ILE A 5 -16.82 3.03 10.76
C ILE A 5 -15.33 2.84 11.03
N SER A 6 -14.50 3.71 10.43
CA SER A 6 -13.05 3.67 10.59
C SER A 6 -12.59 3.93 12.02
N ASN A 7 -11.35 3.57 12.34
CA ASN A 7 -10.70 3.83 13.62
C ASN A 7 -11.46 3.25 14.82
N ASN A 8 -11.86 1.98 14.69
CA ASN A 8 -12.55 1.23 15.73
C ASN A 8 -11.84 -0.11 15.98
N GLU A 9 -12.40 -0.93 16.88
CA GLU A 9 -11.91 -2.29 17.13
C GLU A 9 -12.83 -3.37 16.53
N LEU A 10 -13.58 -3.03 15.47
CA LEU A 10 -14.55 -3.96 14.87
C LEU A 10 -13.81 -5.16 14.28
N ALA A 11 -14.27 -6.36 14.63
CA ALA A 11 -13.67 -7.63 14.24
C ALA A 11 -14.70 -8.52 13.54
N GLY A 12 -14.20 -9.58 12.89
CA GLY A 12 -15.00 -10.48 12.07
C GLY A 12 -14.79 -10.26 10.58
N ASN A 13 -15.59 -10.94 9.77
CA ASN A 13 -15.56 -10.76 8.32
C ASN A 13 -16.39 -9.53 7.91
N ILE A 14 -16.01 -8.89 6.81
CA ILE A 14 -16.85 -7.84 6.18
C ILE A 14 -18.21 -8.46 5.82
N PRO A 15 -19.34 -7.94 6.34
CA PRO A 15 -20.63 -8.59 6.17
C PRO A 15 -21.11 -8.61 4.72
N THR A 16 -21.75 -9.71 4.32
CA THR A 16 -22.22 -9.88 2.94
C THR A 16 -23.45 -9.05 2.59
N TRP A 17 -24.20 -8.57 3.59
CA TRP A 17 -25.39 -7.72 3.40
C TRP A 17 -25.06 -6.33 2.85
N ILE A 18 -23.77 -5.98 2.76
CA ILE A 18 -23.30 -4.72 2.19
C ILE A 18 -23.80 -4.51 0.76
N ASP A 19 -24.10 -5.58 0.01
CA ASP A 19 -24.68 -5.49 -1.33
C ASP A 19 -26.09 -4.87 -1.38
N ARG A 20 -26.77 -4.74 -0.23
CA ARG A 20 -28.06 -4.05 -0.13
C ARG A 20 -27.92 -2.53 -0.17
N LEU A 21 -26.72 -2.00 -0.03
CA LEU A 21 -26.42 -0.57 -0.05
C LEU A 21 -26.01 -0.13 -1.47
N SER A 22 -26.86 -0.38 -2.46
CA SER A 22 -26.51 -0.17 -3.88
C SER A 22 -26.12 1.27 -4.24
N SER A 23 -26.62 2.26 -3.50
CA SER A 23 -26.32 3.68 -3.68
C SER A 23 -25.14 4.18 -2.83
N MET A 24 -24.40 3.27 -2.19
CA MET A 24 -23.24 3.62 -1.37
C MET A 24 -22.10 4.13 -2.26
N MET A 25 -21.59 5.31 -1.90
CA MET A 25 -20.50 5.97 -2.62
C MET A 25 -19.17 5.81 -1.88
N ILE A 26 -19.24 5.78 -0.55
CA ILE A 26 -18.04 5.72 0.29
C ILE A 26 -18.21 4.60 1.31
N LEU A 27 -17.24 3.70 1.32
CA LEU A 27 -17.08 2.67 2.32
C LEU A 27 -15.71 2.85 2.99
N ASN A 28 -15.72 3.32 4.23
CA ASN A 28 -14.53 3.50 5.04
C ASN A 28 -14.55 2.56 6.25
N LEU A 29 -13.70 1.53 6.18
CA LEU A 29 -13.46 0.51 7.21
C LEU A 29 -12.03 0.60 7.78
N HIS A 30 -11.30 1.67 7.45
CA HIS A 30 -9.91 1.90 7.82
C HIS A 30 -9.64 1.66 9.31
N SER A 31 -8.46 1.12 9.65
CA SER A 31 -8.01 0.93 11.05
C SER A 31 -9.05 0.21 11.92
N ASN A 32 -9.27 -1.07 11.62
CA ASN A 32 -10.13 -1.98 12.36
C ASN A 32 -9.45 -3.36 12.50
N LYS A 33 -10.19 -4.37 12.98
CA LYS A 33 -9.73 -5.77 13.12
C LYS A 33 -10.46 -6.71 12.16
N PHE A 34 -10.99 -6.21 11.03
CA PHE A 34 -11.68 -7.05 10.05
C PHE A 34 -10.72 -8.07 9.45
N HIS A 35 -11.21 -9.28 9.19
CA HIS A 35 -10.41 -10.38 8.64
C HIS A 35 -11.19 -11.18 7.60
N GLY A 36 -10.59 -12.28 7.14
CA GLY A 36 -11.18 -13.11 6.08
C GLY A 36 -11.09 -12.44 4.70
N PRO A 37 -11.66 -13.05 3.65
CA PRO A 37 -11.58 -12.52 2.30
C PRO A 37 -12.53 -11.36 2.05
N LEU A 38 -12.17 -10.48 1.10
CA LEU A 38 -13.10 -9.49 0.55
C LEU A 38 -14.31 -10.20 -0.08
N PRO A 39 -15.55 -9.91 0.36
CA PRO A 39 -16.72 -10.60 -0.16
C PRO A 39 -17.00 -10.18 -1.61
N LEU A 40 -17.31 -11.13 -2.51
CA LEU A 40 -17.71 -10.84 -3.89
C LEU A 40 -18.94 -9.93 -3.99
N LYS A 41 -19.72 -9.85 -2.91
CA LYS A 41 -20.86 -8.94 -2.75
C LYS A 41 -20.47 -7.47 -2.83
N LEU A 42 -19.24 -7.13 -2.47
CA LEU A 42 -18.68 -5.78 -2.64
C LEU A 42 -18.73 -5.33 -4.10
N CYS A 43 -18.58 -6.26 -5.05
CA CYS A 43 -18.65 -5.96 -6.48
C CYS A 43 -20.04 -5.52 -6.97
N ARG A 44 -21.08 -5.58 -6.14
CA ARG A 44 -22.43 -5.08 -6.50
C ARG A 44 -22.61 -3.59 -6.22
N LEU A 45 -21.64 -2.95 -5.60
CA LEU A 45 -21.67 -1.54 -5.27
C LEU A 45 -21.26 -0.70 -6.49
N SER A 46 -22.18 -0.55 -7.44
CA SER A 46 -21.96 0.13 -8.72
C SER A 46 -21.62 1.62 -8.56
N SER A 47 -22.08 2.23 -7.47
CA SER A 47 -21.91 3.65 -7.17
C SER A 47 -20.68 3.94 -6.30
N LEU A 48 -19.94 2.92 -5.89
CA LEU A 48 -18.78 3.05 -5.01
C LEU A 48 -17.66 3.85 -5.70
N GLN A 49 -17.17 4.87 -5.02
CA GLN A 49 -16.12 5.80 -5.46
C GLN A 49 -14.92 5.75 -4.54
N ILE A 50 -15.13 5.53 -3.24
CA ILE A 50 -14.09 5.48 -2.24
C ILE A 50 -14.23 4.17 -1.47
N LEU A 51 -13.18 3.36 -1.55
CA LEU A 51 -13.05 2.12 -0.81
C LEU A 51 -11.78 2.20 0.04
N ASP A 52 -11.92 2.40 1.34
CA ASP A 52 -10.81 2.36 2.29
C ASP A 52 -11.01 1.20 3.27
N ILE A 53 -10.19 0.17 3.15
CA ILE A 53 -10.14 -0.99 4.04
C ILE A 53 -8.72 -1.13 4.62
N ALA A 54 -7.94 -0.05 4.58
CA ALA A 54 -6.55 -0.11 5.02
C ALA A 54 -6.45 -0.43 6.53
N TYR A 55 -5.29 -0.94 6.95
CA TYR A 55 -5.02 -1.25 8.35
C TYR A 55 -6.06 -2.19 8.96
N ASN A 56 -6.21 -3.35 8.35
CA ASN A 56 -7.05 -4.46 8.82
C ASN A 56 -6.26 -5.77 8.68
N ASN A 57 -6.93 -6.90 8.89
CA ASN A 57 -6.35 -8.25 8.76
C ASN A 57 -7.02 -9.05 7.62
N ILE A 58 -7.46 -8.35 6.56
CA ILE A 58 -8.12 -8.93 5.39
C ILE A 58 -7.17 -9.84 4.64
N SER A 59 -7.65 -10.99 4.19
CA SER A 59 -6.86 -12.04 3.56
C SER A 59 -7.45 -12.45 2.20
N GLY A 60 -6.90 -13.49 1.58
CA GLY A 60 -7.36 -13.95 0.26
C GLY A 60 -6.94 -13.00 -0.86
N SER A 61 -7.57 -13.15 -2.03
CA SER A 61 -7.24 -12.38 -3.23
C SER A 61 -8.15 -11.17 -3.44
N ILE A 62 -7.64 -10.16 -4.14
CA ILE A 62 -8.46 -9.06 -4.65
C ILE A 62 -9.50 -9.64 -5.64
N PRO A 63 -10.81 -9.40 -5.44
CA PRO A 63 -11.84 -9.91 -6.34
C PRO A 63 -11.68 -9.38 -7.77
N LYS A 64 -11.70 -10.28 -8.76
CA LYS A 64 -11.65 -9.91 -10.19
C LYS A 64 -12.80 -9.00 -10.62
N CYS A 65 -13.94 -9.06 -9.94
CA CYS A 65 -15.10 -8.23 -10.21
C CYS A 65 -15.00 -6.79 -9.69
N VAL A 66 -13.83 -6.34 -9.20
CA VAL A 66 -13.61 -4.95 -8.75
C VAL A 66 -13.93 -3.92 -9.83
N HIS A 67 -13.91 -4.32 -11.10
CA HIS A 67 -14.28 -3.47 -12.23
C HIS A 67 -15.76 -3.13 -12.33
N ASN A 68 -16.65 -3.64 -11.48
CA ASN A 68 -18.09 -3.46 -11.64
C ASN A 68 -18.64 -2.15 -11.03
N SER A 69 -17.76 -1.32 -10.45
CA SER A 69 -18.11 0.01 -9.95
C SER A 69 -18.10 1.03 -11.09
N ASN A 70 -19.27 1.25 -11.71
CA ASN A 70 -19.47 2.22 -12.79
C ASN A 70 -18.87 3.60 -12.49
N ALA A 71 -18.95 4.05 -11.23
CA ALA A 71 -18.42 5.35 -10.82
C ALA A 71 -16.89 5.48 -10.95
N MET A 72 -16.14 4.37 -10.85
CA MET A 72 -14.69 4.31 -11.03
C MET A 72 -14.25 3.96 -12.47
N ILE A 73 -15.19 3.53 -13.33
CA ILE A 73 -14.94 3.24 -14.75
C ILE A 73 -15.15 4.49 -15.62
N ALA A 74 -16.26 5.20 -15.39
CA ALA A 74 -16.71 6.27 -16.27
C ALA A 74 -15.88 7.56 -16.06
N ILE A 75 -15.21 8.02 -17.11
CA ILE A 75 -14.48 9.31 -17.14
C ILE A 75 -15.45 10.49 -17.43
N GLN A 76 -16.75 10.23 -17.57
CA GLN A 76 -17.69 11.16 -18.19
C GLN A 76 -17.96 12.39 -17.31
N TYR A 77 -17.21 13.46 -17.60
CA TYR A 77 -17.66 14.85 -17.44
C TYR A 77 -18.44 15.21 -18.71
N SER A 78 -19.77 15.02 -18.73
CA SER A 78 -20.61 15.67 -19.73
C SER A 78 -20.87 17.11 -19.28
N VAL A 79 -19.89 17.98 -19.52
CA VAL A 79 -20.15 19.41 -19.63
C VAL A 79 -20.16 19.71 -21.12
N GLU A 80 -21.26 19.38 -21.78
CA GLU A 80 -21.71 20.08 -22.98
C GLU A 80 -23.17 19.66 -23.26
N ASN A 81 -24.06 20.64 -23.07
CA ASN A 81 -25.41 20.72 -23.63
C ASN A 81 -26.44 19.70 -23.12
N ASP A 82 -26.84 19.83 -21.86
CA ASP A 82 -28.23 20.15 -21.50
C ASP A 82 -28.35 20.22 -19.98
N ILE A 83 -28.82 21.36 -19.48
CA ILE A 83 -29.26 21.49 -18.09
C ILE A 83 -30.53 20.67 -17.98
N GLU A 84 -30.43 19.43 -17.48
CA GLU A 84 -31.55 18.86 -16.71
C GLU A 84 -31.16 17.76 -15.71
N TYR A 85 -30.19 16.88 -15.98
CA TYR A 85 -29.79 15.87 -14.98
C TYR A 85 -28.31 15.49 -15.12
N GLY A 86 -27.45 16.08 -14.29
CA GLY A 86 -26.12 15.53 -14.03
C GLY A 86 -26.22 14.14 -13.37
N PRO A 87 -25.17 13.30 -13.39
CA PRO A 87 -25.23 12.00 -12.73
C PRO A 87 -25.60 12.20 -11.25
N GLU A 88 -26.62 11.47 -10.77
CA GLU A 88 -27.21 11.61 -9.43
C GLU A 88 -26.17 11.61 -8.28
N PHE A 89 -25.00 11.02 -8.52
CA PHE A 89 -23.87 10.96 -7.58
C PHE A 89 -23.17 12.32 -7.32
N LEU A 90 -23.39 13.34 -8.16
CA LEU A 90 -22.81 14.67 -7.99
C LEU A 90 -23.69 15.58 -7.11
N ASN A 91 -24.97 15.26 -6.94
CA ASN A 91 -25.90 16.09 -6.19
C ASN A 91 -25.84 15.71 -4.70
N ASN A 92 -25.18 16.55 -3.91
CA ASN A 92 -25.22 16.53 -2.44
C ASN A 92 -26.47 17.22 -1.88
N THR A 93 -27.45 17.50 -2.74
CA THR A 93 -28.71 18.16 -2.42
C THR A 93 -29.82 17.12 -2.35
N LEU A 94 -30.41 16.89 -1.18
CA LEU A 94 -31.70 16.21 -1.08
C LEU A 94 -32.80 17.25 -1.34
N ASP A 95 -33.57 17.04 -2.40
CA ASP A 95 -34.66 17.93 -2.80
C ASP A 95 -36.01 17.35 -2.31
N PHE A 96 -36.64 18.05 -1.37
CA PHE A 96 -37.98 17.76 -0.86
C PHE A 96 -39.03 18.75 -1.42
N GLY A 97 -38.89 19.15 -2.68
CA GLY A 97 -39.86 19.99 -3.41
C GLY A 97 -39.77 21.47 -3.04
N ASP A 98 -40.08 21.82 -1.79
CA ASP A 98 -39.99 23.20 -1.25
C ASP A 98 -38.74 23.44 -0.39
N TYR A 99 -37.93 22.39 -0.18
CA TYR A 99 -36.75 22.44 0.68
C TYR A 99 -35.59 21.64 0.06
N SER A 100 -34.53 22.35 -0.30
CA SER A 100 -33.26 21.75 -0.70
C SER A 100 -32.30 21.75 0.50
N VAL A 101 -31.85 20.56 0.91
CA VAL A 101 -30.86 20.41 1.99
C VAL A 101 -29.55 19.98 1.37
N ASN A 102 -28.54 20.85 1.45
CA ASN A 102 -27.17 20.53 1.07
C ASN A 102 -26.48 19.81 2.22
N PHE A 103 -26.18 18.53 2.04
CA PHE A 103 -25.37 17.79 2.99
C PHE A 103 -23.90 18.10 2.72
N VAL A 104 -23.24 18.70 3.69
CA VAL A 104 -21.78 18.79 3.74
C VAL A 104 -21.34 17.60 4.59
N GLU A 105 -21.07 16.47 3.94
CA GLU A 105 -20.37 15.37 4.60
C GLU A 105 -18.89 15.77 4.67
N ASN A 106 -18.38 16.03 5.87
CA ASN A 106 -16.94 16.13 6.09
C ASN A 106 -16.42 14.71 6.32
N GLN A 107 -15.40 14.30 5.59
CA GLN A 107 -14.79 13.00 5.80
C GLN A 107 -13.27 13.10 5.82
N GLN A 108 -12.67 12.49 6.84
CA GLN A 108 -11.23 12.34 6.94
C GLN A 108 -10.82 11.05 6.22
N LEU A 109 -10.11 11.21 5.10
CA LEU A 109 -9.60 10.08 4.32
C LEU A 109 -8.07 10.12 4.35
N VAL A 110 -7.45 8.94 4.42
CA VAL A 110 -6.01 8.81 4.20
C VAL A 110 -5.79 8.49 2.73
N ILE A 111 -5.35 9.49 1.96
CA ILE A 111 -5.06 9.32 0.53
C ILE A 111 -3.62 9.77 0.31
N LYS A 112 -2.84 9.00 -0.46
CA LYS A 112 -1.43 9.32 -0.77
C LYS A 112 -0.57 9.42 0.50
N GLY A 113 -0.86 8.58 1.52
CA GLY A 113 -0.18 8.58 2.80
C GLY A 113 -0.40 9.84 3.67
N ARG A 114 -1.38 10.68 3.34
CA ARG A 114 -1.72 11.89 4.11
C ARG A 114 -3.21 11.88 4.46
N ALA A 115 -3.50 12.22 5.71
CA ALA A 115 -4.87 12.46 6.13
C ALA A 115 -5.33 13.81 5.57
N PHE A 116 -6.44 13.80 4.84
CA PHE A 116 -7.10 15.00 4.33
C PHE A 116 -8.55 15.02 4.81
N GLU A 117 -8.99 16.20 5.26
CA GLU A 117 -10.41 16.47 5.44
C GLU A 117 -10.96 16.94 4.09
N TYR A 118 -11.83 16.14 3.50
CA TYR A 118 -12.53 16.52 2.28
C TYR A 118 -13.94 16.97 2.63
N ASN A 119 -14.34 18.14 2.11
CA ASN A 119 -15.65 18.73 2.39
C ASN A 119 -16.52 18.79 1.13
N ARG A 120 -16.04 19.42 0.04
CA ARG A 120 -16.84 19.73 -1.16
C ARG A 120 -16.53 18.89 -2.40
N ILE A 121 -15.50 18.05 -2.35
CA ILE A 121 -15.01 17.28 -3.52
C ILE A 121 -15.01 15.77 -3.29
N LEU A 122 -15.55 15.28 -2.17
CA LEU A 122 -15.63 13.83 -1.88
C LEU A 122 -16.28 13.05 -3.01
N ASN A 123 -17.33 13.60 -3.61
CA ASN A 123 -18.05 13.05 -4.76
C ASN A 123 -17.26 13.02 -6.08
N LEU A 124 -16.08 13.65 -6.12
CA LEU A 124 -15.18 13.64 -7.28
C LEU A 124 -13.98 12.71 -7.08
N VAL A 125 -13.72 12.32 -5.84
CA VAL A 125 -12.56 11.52 -5.45
C VAL A 125 -12.83 10.04 -5.70
N ARG A 126 -11.93 9.40 -6.46
CA ARG A 126 -12.04 7.98 -6.80
C ARG A 126 -10.82 7.21 -6.32
N THR A 127 -10.96 6.44 -5.26
CA THR A 127 -9.82 5.80 -4.58
C THR A 127 -10.12 4.40 -4.09
N ILE A 128 -9.08 3.57 -4.11
CA ILE A 128 -9.04 2.26 -3.48
C ILE A 128 -7.78 2.20 -2.61
N ASP A 129 -7.96 2.07 -1.30
CA ASP A 129 -6.90 1.77 -0.35
C ASP A 129 -7.17 0.43 0.33
N LEU A 130 -6.31 -0.55 0.04
CA LEU A 130 -6.31 -1.89 0.64
C LEU A 130 -4.98 -2.16 1.36
N SER A 131 -4.21 -1.12 1.67
CA SER A 131 -2.87 -1.26 2.25
C SER A 131 -2.90 -1.82 3.66
N ASN A 132 -1.76 -2.33 4.14
CA ASN A 132 -1.63 -2.86 5.50
C ASN A 132 -2.69 -3.93 5.81
N ASN A 133 -2.68 -4.99 5.02
CA ASN A 133 -3.55 -6.16 5.16
C ASN A 133 -2.74 -7.43 4.84
N ASN A 134 -3.41 -8.58 4.79
CA ASN A 134 -2.83 -9.88 4.47
C ASN A 134 -3.30 -10.39 3.09
N LEU A 135 -3.61 -9.50 2.14
CA LEU A 135 -4.04 -9.86 0.80
C LEU A 135 -2.93 -10.60 0.05
N SER A 136 -3.31 -11.60 -0.74
CA SER A 136 -2.42 -12.53 -1.44
C SER A 136 -2.91 -12.78 -2.87
N GLY A 137 -2.14 -13.55 -3.66
CA GLY A 137 -2.44 -13.75 -5.08
C GLY A 137 -2.03 -12.54 -5.92
N GLU A 138 -2.46 -12.52 -7.18
CA GLU A 138 -2.03 -11.50 -8.14
C GLU A 138 -2.89 -10.23 -8.07
N ILE A 139 -2.34 -9.13 -8.57
CA ILE A 139 -3.13 -7.93 -8.89
C ILE A 139 -3.98 -8.28 -10.13
N PRO A 140 -5.32 -8.34 -10.03
CA PRO A 140 -6.16 -8.75 -11.16
C PRO A 140 -6.08 -7.73 -12.29
N ILE A 141 -5.99 -8.21 -13.54
CA ILE A 141 -5.97 -7.39 -14.75
C ILE A 141 -7.18 -6.46 -14.83
N GLU A 142 -8.30 -6.89 -14.24
CA GLU A 142 -9.55 -6.16 -14.15
C GLU A 142 -9.45 -4.84 -13.37
N VAL A 143 -8.44 -4.65 -12.50
CA VAL A 143 -8.18 -3.33 -11.88
C VAL A 143 -7.91 -2.27 -12.96
N THR A 144 -7.31 -2.66 -14.09
CA THR A 144 -6.92 -1.72 -15.16
C THR A 144 -8.10 -1.14 -15.93
N SER A 145 -9.32 -1.66 -15.75
CA SER A 145 -10.52 -1.07 -16.35
C SER A 145 -11.12 0.09 -15.55
N LEU A 146 -10.63 0.35 -14.34
CA LEU A 146 -11.03 1.48 -13.50
C LEU A 146 -10.39 2.78 -13.99
N LYS A 147 -10.74 3.21 -15.20
CA LYS A 147 -10.06 4.29 -15.93
C LYS A 147 -10.20 5.67 -15.29
N ALA A 148 -11.19 5.86 -14.42
CA ALA A 148 -11.39 7.11 -13.68
C ALA A 148 -10.75 7.07 -12.28
N LEU A 149 -10.13 5.96 -11.86
CA LEU A 149 -9.48 5.85 -10.56
C LEU A 149 -8.28 6.81 -10.46
N GLN A 150 -8.17 7.52 -9.34
CA GLN A 150 -7.11 8.51 -9.08
C GLN A 150 -6.05 7.99 -8.11
N SER A 151 -6.40 7.12 -7.17
CA SER A 151 -5.45 6.55 -6.21
C SER A 151 -5.69 5.06 -6.03
N LEU A 152 -4.61 4.28 -6.13
CA LEU A 152 -4.61 2.85 -5.86
C LEU A 152 -3.46 2.52 -4.92
N ASN A 153 -3.79 2.17 -3.68
CA ASN A 153 -2.82 1.78 -2.67
C ASN A 153 -3.03 0.32 -2.27
N LEU A 154 -2.06 -0.52 -2.60
CA LEU A 154 -2.03 -1.95 -2.28
C LEU A 154 -0.78 -2.30 -1.44
N SER A 155 -0.08 -1.29 -0.92
CA SER A 155 1.19 -1.48 -0.21
C SER A 155 1.04 -2.34 1.05
N ARG A 156 2.13 -2.97 1.49
CA ARG A 156 2.18 -3.76 2.75
C ARG A 156 1.11 -4.86 2.76
N ASN A 157 1.18 -5.74 1.76
CA ASN A 157 0.37 -6.95 1.63
C ASN A 157 1.29 -8.13 1.25
N LEU A 158 0.71 -9.26 0.87
CA LEU A 158 1.39 -10.48 0.42
C LEU A 158 1.16 -10.75 -1.09
N LEU A 159 0.89 -9.70 -1.88
CA LEU A 159 0.55 -9.84 -3.30
C LEU A 159 1.74 -10.38 -4.10
N THR A 160 1.45 -11.28 -5.03
CA THR A 160 2.41 -11.98 -5.90
C THR A 160 2.13 -11.66 -7.38
N GLY A 161 2.83 -12.33 -8.30
CA GLY A 161 2.62 -12.14 -9.73
C GLY A 161 3.22 -10.82 -10.23
N ARG A 162 2.85 -10.41 -11.44
CA ARG A 162 3.39 -9.21 -12.09
C ARG A 162 2.43 -8.04 -11.95
N ILE A 163 2.96 -6.82 -12.07
CA ILE A 163 2.10 -5.64 -12.31
C ILE A 163 1.47 -5.81 -13.71
N PRO A 164 0.15 -5.62 -13.86
CA PRO A 164 -0.51 -5.81 -15.16
C PRO A 164 0.06 -4.92 -16.27
N GLU A 165 0.37 -5.50 -17.43
CA GLU A 165 0.95 -4.76 -18.56
C GLU A 165 0.01 -3.67 -19.11
N SER A 166 -1.31 -3.78 -18.87
CA SER A 166 -2.29 -2.77 -19.27
C SER A 166 -2.45 -1.63 -18.26
N ILE A 167 -1.64 -1.56 -17.19
CA ILE A 167 -1.75 -0.50 -16.16
C ILE A 167 -1.72 0.91 -16.78
N GLY A 168 -0.95 1.10 -17.86
CA GLY A 168 -0.86 2.35 -18.62
C GLY A 168 -2.15 2.89 -19.26
N VAL A 169 -3.25 2.13 -19.21
CA VAL A 169 -4.58 2.57 -19.70
C VAL A 169 -5.29 3.47 -18.67
N MET A 170 -4.92 3.41 -17.39
CA MET A 170 -5.55 4.16 -16.30
C MET A 170 -5.07 5.62 -16.24
N ARG A 171 -5.32 6.41 -17.29
CA ARG A 171 -4.70 7.75 -17.44
C ARG A 171 -5.09 8.80 -16.40
N GLN A 172 -6.16 8.57 -15.62
CA GLN A 172 -6.55 9.45 -14.51
C GLN A 172 -5.83 9.13 -13.20
N ILE A 173 -5.04 8.05 -13.15
CA ILE A 173 -4.35 7.65 -11.92
C ILE A 173 -3.26 8.68 -11.56
N GLU A 174 -3.32 9.16 -10.34
CA GLU A 174 -2.40 10.15 -9.77
C GLU A 174 -1.43 9.52 -8.76
N SER A 175 -1.85 8.42 -8.13
CA SER A 175 -1.07 7.69 -7.13
C SER A 175 -1.15 6.18 -7.32
N ILE A 176 0.03 5.53 -7.37
CA ILE A 176 0.18 4.08 -7.33
C ILE A 176 1.17 3.72 -6.22
N GLU A 177 0.69 2.97 -5.21
CA GLU A 177 1.50 2.56 -4.06
C GLU A 177 1.43 1.04 -3.89
N PHE A 178 2.43 0.32 -4.37
CA PHE A 178 2.50 -1.15 -4.35
C PHE A 178 3.64 -1.69 -3.47
N SER A 179 4.31 -0.81 -2.73
CA SER A 179 5.50 -1.16 -1.96
C SER A 179 5.28 -2.25 -0.91
N ALA A 180 6.36 -2.96 -0.57
CA ALA A 180 6.34 -4.03 0.45
C ALA A 180 5.28 -5.10 0.16
N ASN A 181 5.41 -5.76 -0.99
CA ASN A 181 4.63 -6.94 -1.38
C ASN A 181 5.61 -8.07 -1.76
N LYS A 182 5.13 -9.07 -2.51
CA LYS A 182 5.94 -10.15 -3.12
C LYS A 182 5.80 -10.13 -4.65
N LEU A 183 5.63 -8.94 -5.25
CA LEU A 183 5.46 -8.80 -6.69
C LEU A 183 6.75 -9.21 -7.40
N LEU A 184 6.60 -9.84 -8.56
CA LEU A 184 7.68 -10.40 -9.37
C LEU A 184 7.71 -9.74 -10.75
N GLY A 185 8.84 -9.91 -11.44
CA GLY A 185 9.03 -9.40 -12.79
C GLY A 185 9.42 -7.93 -12.84
N GLU A 186 9.37 -7.38 -14.06
CA GLU A 186 9.78 -6.02 -14.38
C GLU A 186 8.64 -5.03 -14.19
N ILE A 187 8.98 -3.74 -14.10
CA ILE A 187 7.99 -2.67 -14.19
C ILE A 187 7.51 -2.61 -15.65
N PRO A 188 6.19 -2.72 -15.91
CA PRO A 188 5.67 -2.72 -17.27
C PRO A 188 5.98 -1.39 -17.98
N GLN A 189 6.38 -1.46 -19.25
CA GLN A 189 6.76 -0.26 -20.01
C GLN A 189 5.59 0.72 -20.13
N SER A 190 4.36 0.20 -20.14
CA SER A 190 3.12 0.97 -20.22
C SER A 190 2.92 1.94 -19.05
N ILE A 191 3.61 1.79 -17.91
CA ILE A 191 3.54 2.74 -16.80
C ILE A 191 3.95 4.16 -17.22
N SER A 192 4.76 4.28 -18.28
CA SER A 192 5.15 5.55 -18.89
C SER A 192 3.99 6.30 -19.56
N ASN A 193 2.85 5.64 -19.80
CA ASN A 193 1.66 6.26 -20.39
C ASN A 193 0.74 6.93 -19.36
N LEU A 194 1.06 6.84 -18.06
CA LEU A 194 0.26 7.39 -16.97
C LEU A 194 0.53 8.89 -16.80
N THR A 195 -0.10 9.71 -17.63
CA THR A 195 0.19 11.15 -17.74
C THR A 195 -0.15 11.97 -16.50
N SER A 196 -1.07 11.50 -15.65
CA SER A 196 -1.48 12.20 -14.42
C SER A 196 -0.72 11.71 -13.17
N LEU A 197 0.18 10.72 -13.31
CA LEU A 197 0.86 10.10 -12.19
C LEU A 197 1.83 11.08 -11.53
N SER A 198 1.67 11.27 -10.23
CA SER A 198 2.50 12.17 -9.42
C SER A 198 3.17 11.44 -8.25
N ILE A 199 2.57 10.34 -7.79
CA ILE A 199 3.07 9.53 -6.70
C ILE A 199 3.17 8.09 -7.17
N LEU A 200 4.38 7.54 -7.05
CA LEU A 200 4.66 6.14 -7.35
C LEU A 200 5.51 5.58 -6.23
N ASN A 201 5.14 4.42 -5.69
CA ASN A 201 5.99 3.69 -4.76
C ASN A 201 5.96 2.20 -5.08
N LEU A 202 7.05 1.69 -5.65
CA LEU A 202 7.24 0.30 -6.05
C LEU A 202 8.36 -0.37 -5.25
N SER A 203 8.78 0.22 -4.14
CA SER A 203 9.89 -0.31 -3.31
C SER A 203 9.60 -1.72 -2.76
N TYR A 204 10.66 -2.50 -2.53
CA TYR A 204 10.59 -3.83 -1.88
C TYR A 204 9.72 -4.89 -2.60
N ASN A 205 10.00 -5.18 -3.86
CA ASN A 205 9.25 -6.10 -4.72
C ASN A 205 10.04 -6.65 -5.94
N LEU A 206 10.31 -5.77 -6.90
CA LEU A 206 10.52 -6.03 -8.33
C LEU A 206 11.98 -6.29 -8.72
N ILE A 207 12.17 -6.69 -9.97
CA ILE A 207 13.47 -6.93 -10.61
C ILE A 207 13.54 -6.26 -11.99
N GLY A 208 14.73 -6.13 -12.57
CA GLY A 208 14.90 -5.74 -13.98
C GLY A 208 15.16 -4.25 -14.21
N LYS A 209 14.93 -3.76 -15.43
CA LYS A 209 15.23 -2.38 -15.80
C LYS A 209 14.05 -1.45 -15.49
N ILE A 210 14.33 -0.27 -14.95
CA ILE A 210 13.34 0.80 -14.83
C ILE A 210 13.01 1.36 -16.23
N PRO A 211 11.73 1.37 -16.64
CA PRO A 211 11.30 1.97 -17.90
C PRO A 211 11.74 3.42 -17.99
N SER A 212 12.37 3.78 -19.11
CA SER A 212 12.84 5.16 -19.31
C SER A 212 11.71 6.03 -19.84
N SER A 213 11.29 7.03 -19.06
CA SER A 213 10.41 8.11 -19.47
C SER A 213 10.71 9.36 -18.64
N THR A 214 10.34 10.54 -19.14
CA THR A 214 10.53 11.81 -18.42
C THR A 214 9.80 11.83 -17.08
N LEU A 215 8.62 11.20 -17.01
CA LEU A 215 7.85 11.06 -15.78
C LEU A 215 8.57 10.16 -14.77
N ILE A 216 9.07 9.00 -15.18
CA ILE A 216 9.70 8.06 -14.25
C ILE A 216 11.06 8.59 -13.75
N GLN A 217 11.78 9.31 -14.61
CA GLN A 217 13.07 9.90 -14.28
C GLN A 217 12.97 11.12 -13.36
N SER A 218 11.82 11.79 -13.31
CA SER A 218 11.60 12.90 -12.37
C SER A 218 11.21 12.43 -10.96
N LEU A 219 10.86 11.15 -10.80
CA LEU A 219 10.53 10.56 -9.50
C LEU A 219 11.77 10.35 -8.64
N ASN A 220 11.57 10.34 -7.33
CA ASN A 220 12.64 10.10 -6.38
C ASN A 220 13.12 8.63 -6.46
N ALA A 221 14.43 8.40 -6.32
CA ALA A 221 15.01 7.07 -6.23
C ALA A 221 14.37 6.21 -5.11
N SER A 222 13.90 6.85 -4.02
CA SER A 222 13.19 6.18 -2.92
C SER A 222 11.95 5.39 -3.37
N CYS A 223 11.34 5.74 -4.50
CA CYS A 223 10.21 5.01 -5.08
C CYS A 223 10.58 3.58 -5.52
N PHE A 224 11.87 3.29 -5.71
CA PHE A 224 12.38 2.06 -6.31
C PHE A 224 13.36 1.29 -5.43
N ILE A 225 13.62 1.73 -4.20
CA ILE A 225 14.58 1.07 -3.29
C ILE A 225 14.13 -0.33 -2.85
N GLY A 226 15.07 -1.14 -2.35
CA GLY A 226 14.76 -2.47 -1.84
C GLY A 226 14.34 -3.47 -2.92
N ASN A 227 14.52 -3.12 -4.20
CA ASN A 227 14.28 -3.96 -5.36
C ASN A 227 15.60 -4.45 -5.96
N LYS A 228 15.53 -5.39 -6.91
CA LYS A 228 16.67 -5.71 -7.82
C LYS A 228 16.50 -4.98 -9.15
N LEU A 229 16.24 -3.68 -9.08
CA LEU A 229 16.05 -2.81 -10.23
C LEU A 229 17.37 -2.13 -10.63
N CYS A 230 17.48 -1.75 -11.90
CA CYS A 230 18.59 -0.98 -12.43
C CYS A 230 18.09 0.12 -13.40
N GLY A 231 18.91 1.13 -13.62
CA GLY A 231 18.61 2.30 -14.47
C GLY A 231 18.04 3.47 -13.69
N SER A 232 18.11 4.66 -14.28
CA SER A 232 17.61 5.90 -13.69
C SER A 232 16.13 5.77 -13.23
N PRO A 233 15.75 6.29 -12.05
CA PRO A 233 16.51 7.19 -11.16
C PRO A 233 17.48 6.50 -10.18
N LEU A 234 17.66 5.18 -10.26
CA LEU A 234 18.66 4.46 -9.47
C LEU A 234 20.07 4.65 -10.07
N LEU A 235 21.11 4.51 -9.23
CA LEU A 235 22.52 4.61 -9.65
C LEU A 235 23.05 3.29 -10.23
N GLU A 236 22.33 2.21 -10.02
CA GLU A 236 22.64 0.87 -10.48
C GLU A 236 22.56 0.78 -12.01
N ASN A 237 23.69 0.49 -12.65
CA ASN A 237 23.75 0.32 -14.11
C ASN A 237 23.22 -1.05 -14.54
N CYS A 238 22.42 -1.08 -15.61
CA CYS A 238 21.88 -2.33 -16.19
C CYS A 238 22.85 -3.12 -17.06
N SER A 239 24.17 -2.91 -16.90
CA SER A 239 25.16 -3.60 -17.72
C SER A 239 25.14 -5.10 -17.39
N VAL A 240 24.86 -5.92 -18.40
CA VAL A 240 25.00 -7.38 -18.30
C VAL A 240 26.48 -7.64 -18.04
N ASN A 241 26.82 -8.09 -16.84
CA ASN A 241 28.11 -8.74 -16.61
C ASN A 241 28.10 -10.06 -17.38
N VAL A 242 28.38 -9.98 -18.68
CA VAL A 242 28.90 -11.13 -19.43
C VAL A 242 30.24 -11.41 -18.78
N SER A 243 30.25 -12.34 -17.84
CA SER A 243 31.47 -13.01 -17.43
C SER A 243 31.92 -13.81 -18.64
N THR A 244 32.63 -13.15 -19.56
CA THR A 244 33.51 -13.83 -20.48
C THR A 244 34.47 -14.65 -19.62
N PRO A 245 34.56 -15.98 -19.81
CA PRO A 245 35.59 -16.75 -19.16
C PRO A 245 36.90 -16.29 -19.78
N ASN A 246 37.63 -15.43 -19.06
CA ASN A 246 38.97 -15.03 -19.43
C ASN A 246 39.85 -16.26 -19.37
N ASN A 247 40.05 -16.87 -20.53
CA ASN A 247 41.07 -17.84 -20.79
C ASN A 247 42.43 -17.12 -20.66
N LYS A 248 42.97 -17.10 -19.45
CA LYS A 248 44.36 -16.74 -19.21
C LYS A 248 45.10 -17.99 -18.79
N ASN A 249 45.91 -18.46 -19.73
CA ASN A 249 46.94 -19.46 -19.54
C ASN A 249 47.76 -19.13 -18.28
N GLY A 250 47.97 -20.17 -17.48
CA GLY A 250 48.63 -20.07 -16.18
C GLY A 250 50.10 -19.75 -16.30
N GLU A 251 50.60 -19.07 -15.28
CA GLU A 251 51.93 -19.24 -14.68
C GLU A 251 51.99 -18.39 -13.40
N GLY A 252 52.57 -18.96 -12.33
CA GLY A 252 53.04 -18.20 -11.15
C GLY A 252 52.15 -18.24 -9.91
N LYS A 253 52.62 -18.96 -8.88
CA LYS A 253 52.11 -18.97 -7.49
C LYS A 253 52.48 -17.67 -6.78
N ASP A 254 51.57 -17.10 -5.97
CA ASP A 254 51.74 -16.86 -4.52
C ASP A 254 50.69 -15.90 -3.93
N GLY A 255 50.30 -16.17 -2.68
CA GLY A 255 49.74 -15.19 -1.73
C GLY A 255 48.25 -14.83 -1.84
N LYS A 256 47.36 -15.60 -1.20
CA LYS A 256 46.02 -15.09 -0.84
C LYS A 256 46.15 -14.23 0.43
N GLU A 257 46.18 -12.92 0.27
CA GLU A 257 45.88 -12.01 1.37
C GLU A 257 44.37 -12.08 1.66
N HIS A 258 44.03 -12.53 2.86
CA HIS A 258 42.67 -12.45 3.37
C HIS A 258 42.40 -10.99 3.76
N GLU A 259 41.68 -10.27 2.90
CA GLU A 259 41.13 -8.97 3.24
C GLU A 259 40.09 -9.15 4.36
N VAL A 260 40.39 -8.64 5.55
CA VAL A 260 39.51 -8.73 6.72
C VAL A 260 38.38 -7.74 6.54
N ASP A 261 37.14 -8.25 6.50
CA ASP A 261 35.96 -7.42 6.40
C ASP A 261 35.68 -6.70 7.74
N TRP A 262 36.21 -5.48 7.85
CA TRP A 262 36.14 -4.62 9.03
C TRP A 262 34.72 -4.31 9.48
N PHE A 263 33.72 -4.48 8.60
CA PHE A 263 32.32 -4.37 8.97
C PHE A 263 31.93 -5.42 10.02
N TYR A 264 32.29 -6.68 9.82
CA TYR A 264 31.95 -7.76 10.76
C TYR A 264 32.76 -7.66 12.06
N VAL A 265 34.01 -7.19 11.99
CA VAL A 265 34.85 -6.96 13.17
C VAL A 265 34.27 -5.86 14.06
N SER A 266 33.80 -4.75 13.46
CA SER A 266 33.16 -3.65 14.19
C SER A 266 31.79 -4.03 14.75
N MET A 267 30.99 -4.81 14.02
CA MET A 267 29.71 -5.32 14.50
C MET A 267 29.88 -6.26 15.71
N ALA A 268 30.88 -7.14 15.70
CA ALA A 268 31.18 -8.02 16.82
C ALA A 268 31.62 -7.24 18.07
N HIS A 269 32.50 -6.24 17.92
CA HIS A 269 32.91 -5.39 19.04
C HIS A 269 31.74 -4.58 19.60
N GLY A 270 30.90 -4.02 18.74
CA GLY A 270 29.71 -3.27 19.14
C GLY A 270 28.72 -4.11 19.96
N PHE A 271 28.52 -5.37 19.57
CA PHE A 271 27.66 -6.29 20.32
C PHE A 271 28.22 -6.60 21.71
N VAL A 272 29.52 -6.89 21.81
CA VAL A 272 30.17 -7.20 23.10
C VAL A 272 30.10 -5.99 24.04
N VAL A 273 30.46 -4.80 23.56
CA VAL A 273 30.44 -3.58 24.38
C VAL A 273 29.01 -3.21 24.79
N GLY A 274 28.04 -3.27 23.87
CA GLY A 274 26.64 -2.96 24.18
C GLY A 274 26.01 -3.95 25.16
N PHE A 275 26.24 -5.25 24.96
CA PHE A 275 25.69 -6.30 25.81
C PHE A 275 26.23 -6.21 27.24
N TRP A 276 27.54 -6.03 27.42
CA TRP A 276 28.14 -5.97 28.75
C TRP A 276 27.98 -4.63 29.45
N SER A 277 27.78 -3.52 28.72
CA SER A 277 27.51 -2.20 29.33
C SER A 277 26.11 -2.11 29.96
N PHE A 278 25.14 -2.87 29.45
CA PHE A 278 23.74 -2.76 29.88
C PHE A 278 23.25 -3.96 30.70
N ILE A 279 23.56 -5.19 30.26
CA ILE A 279 23.09 -6.41 30.91
C ILE A 279 24.07 -6.90 32.00
N GLY A 280 25.38 -6.63 31.82
CA GLY A 280 26.41 -7.00 32.80
C GLY A 280 26.12 -6.51 34.23
N PRO A 281 25.80 -5.22 34.44
CA PRO A 281 25.48 -4.69 35.78
C PRO A 281 24.22 -5.31 36.39
N LEU A 282 23.23 -5.67 35.57
CA LEU A 282 21.98 -6.29 36.01
C LEU A 282 22.19 -7.74 36.49
N LEU A 283 23.15 -8.46 35.90
CA LEU A 283 23.50 -9.82 36.32
C LEU A 283 24.37 -9.86 37.58
N ILE A 284 25.15 -8.80 37.85
CA ILE A 284 26.04 -8.73 39.02
C ILE A 284 25.29 -8.30 40.29
N ASN A 285 24.19 -7.55 40.17
CA ASN A 285 23.39 -7.08 41.32
C ASN A 285 22.18 -7.96 41.69
N GLY A 286 22.13 -9.20 41.20
CA GLY A 286 21.07 -10.17 41.49
C GLY A 286 21.16 -10.86 42.88
N ARG A 287 21.48 -10.13 43.95
CA ARG A 287 21.34 -10.63 45.33
C ARG A 287 20.77 -9.54 46.24
N TRP A 288 19.45 -9.35 46.17
CA TRP A 288 18.67 -8.89 47.32
C TRP A 288 17.87 -10.09 47.82
N SER A 289 18.34 -10.63 48.94
CA SER A 289 17.70 -11.66 49.74
C SER A 289 16.39 -11.11 50.33
N PHE A 290 15.26 -11.75 50.07
CA PHE A 290 14.08 -11.61 50.93
C PHE A 290 14.38 -12.40 52.20
N GLU A 291 14.62 -11.68 53.29
CA GLU A 291 14.76 -12.22 54.64
C GLU A 291 13.35 -12.46 55.19
N ASP A 292 13.05 -13.74 55.42
CA ASP A 292 11.81 -14.25 56.00
C ASP A 292 12.04 -14.36 57.52
N ASP A 293 11.71 -13.32 58.27
CA ASP A 293 11.73 -13.35 59.73
C ASP A 293 10.30 -13.50 60.26
N GLY A 294 9.94 -14.76 60.52
CA GLY A 294 8.88 -15.11 61.45
C GLY A 294 9.38 -14.97 62.88
N ALA A 295 8.76 -14.09 63.66
CA ALA A 295 8.78 -14.15 65.12
C ALA A 295 7.35 -14.03 65.67
N ARG A 296 6.99 -15.03 66.48
CA ARG A 296 5.70 -15.25 67.14
C ARG A 296 5.94 -15.12 68.66
N LEU A 297 4.90 -14.68 69.40
CA LEU A 297 4.69 -14.70 70.88
C LEU A 297 5.34 -13.50 71.63
N GLU A 298 4.77 -12.84 72.65
CA GLU A 298 3.89 -13.21 73.79
C GLU A 298 3.00 -11.99 74.18
N ALA A 299 1.72 -12.13 74.55
CA ALA A 299 1.16 -12.32 75.91
C ALA A 299 1.44 -11.18 76.93
N GLU A 300 0.49 -10.25 77.08
CA GLU A 300 -0.30 -9.90 78.30
C GLU A 300 -1.26 -8.74 78.01
#